data_AF-A0A6H9Y4G7-F1
#
_entry.id   AF-A0A6H9Y4G7-F1
#
_cell.length_a   1.000
_cell.length_b   1.000
_cell.length_c   1.000
_cell.angle_alpha   90.00
_cell.angle_beta   90.00
_cell.angle_gamma   90.00
#
_symmetry.space_group_name_H-M   'P 1'
#
loop_
_entity.id
_entity.type
_entity.pdbx_description
1 polymer ?
#
loop_
_entity_poly.entity_id
_entity_poly.type
_entity_poly.pdbx_seq_one_letter_code
_entity_poly.pdbx_strand_id
1 'polypeptide(L)'
;MSPHFNPSIMLFRYTDESDRSHLDAAVIITLGKDATALAERLRDYVLSIPERELTRHHLDPLAVLPLTPTGIGEIDRFVPTIVAISGQLSSEEIAFAARLMERGGHCTVMVDAETEIRPEWRSVVRLPPGLSRDEQWLSGMQAYLEALFNFGLIGFDAYMVHECTRSRLCQFSLVHVPAKNKLITSAEAAVQDLARRCDLAACDTFLLLVHWSSWVRMKRIHWIVQACRNALAEIRDDEYQFVIADLPSDSGFAISLMAGTPRPIQLPAPHPDHLIVW
;
A
#
# COMPACT_ATOMS: atom_id res chain seq x y z
N MET A 1 13.69 28.81 -18.89
CA MET A 1 12.39 28.80 -18.19
C MET A 1 12.09 27.34 -17.91
N SER A 2 12.20 26.89 -16.66
CA SER A 2 11.87 25.50 -16.32
C SER A 2 10.38 25.28 -16.58
N PRO A 3 9.98 24.18 -17.24
CA PRO A 3 8.56 23.82 -17.31
C PRO A 3 8.03 23.73 -15.87
N HIS A 4 6.92 24.37 -15.59
CA HIS A 4 6.30 24.31 -14.27
C HIS A 4 5.97 22.85 -13.95
N PHE A 5 6.70 22.26 -13.00
CA PHE A 5 6.38 20.95 -12.45
C PHE A 5 4.94 20.94 -11.90
N ASN A 6 4.11 20.03 -12.42
CA ASN A 6 2.72 19.90 -12.03
C ASN A 6 2.39 18.40 -11.82
N PRO A 7 2.46 17.89 -10.57
CA PRO A 7 2.19 16.49 -10.30
C PRO A 7 0.69 16.18 -10.44
N SER A 8 0.37 14.96 -10.86
CA SER A 8 -1.01 14.48 -10.83
C SER A 8 -1.37 14.09 -9.40
N ILE A 9 -2.36 14.78 -8.84
CA ILE A 9 -2.83 14.57 -7.47
C ILE A 9 -4.32 14.25 -7.55
N MET A 10 -4.72 13.15 -6.90
CA MET A 10 -6.08 12.66 -6.90
C MET A 10 -6.51 12.34 -5.47
N LEU A 11 -7.73 12.72 -5.10
CA LEU A 11 -8.41 12.26 -3.91
C LEU A 11 -9.35 11.13 -4.29
N PHE A 12 -9.15 9.97 -3.70
CA PHE A 12 -10.10 8.87 -3.74
C PHE A 12 -10.94 8.94 -2.47
N ARG A 13 -12.27 8.97 -2.59
CA ARG A 13 -13.17 9.03 -1.43
C ARG A 13 -14.55 8.46 -1.76
N TYR A 14 -15.20 7.83 -0.80
CA TYR A 14 -16.61 7.47 -0.93
C TYR A 14 -17.50 8.73 -0.91
N THR A 15 -18.64 8.73 -1.62
CA THR A 15 -19.47 9.95 -1.77
C THR A 15 -20.56 10.10 -0.71
N ASP A 16 -21.00 9.01 -0.08
CA ASP A 16 -21.88 9.07 1.07
C ASP A 16 -21.05 8.88 2.34
N GLU A 17 -20.82 9.96 3.08
CA GLU A 17 -21.04 9.92 4.52
C GLU A 17 -21.16 11.34 5.06
N SER A 18 -22.29 11.54 5.73
CA SER A 18 -22.57 12.68 6.60
C SER A 18 -21.79 12.61 7.92
N ASP A 19 -20.95 11.58 8.11
CA ASP A 19 -20.05 11.41 9.24
C ASP A 19 -18.59 11.52 8.84
N ARG A 20 -17.83 12.26 9.64
CA ARG A 20 -16.44 12.68 9.39
C ARG A 20 -15.45 11.58 9.72
N SER A 21 -15.75 10.36 9.31
CA SER A 21 -14.84 9.22 9.37
C SER A 21 -13.70 9.47 8.37
N HIS A 22 -12.53 9.92 8.85
CA HIS A 22 -11.35 10.19 8.02
C HIS A 22 -10.72 8.93 7.39
N LEU A 23 -11.35 7.76 7.56
CA LEU A 23 -10.85 6.44 7.17
C LEU A 23 -11.25 6.05 5.73
N ASP A 24 -12.15 6.81 5.11
CA ASP A 24 -12.80 6.45 3.84
C ASP A 24 -12.27 7.22 2.63
N ALA A 25 -11.05 7.74 2.74
CA ALA A 25 -10.38 8.51 1.69
C ALA A 25 -8.88 8.23 1.64
N ALA A 26 -8.27 8.41 0.46
CA ALA A 26 -6.82 8.46 0.31
C ALA A 26 -6.42 9.49 -0.76
N VAL A 27 -5.31 10.18 -0.54
CA VAL A 27 -4.67 11.04 -1.54
C VAL A 27 -3.62 10.23 -2.27
N ILE A 28 -3.67 10.23 -3.60
CA ILE A 28 -2.67 9.63 -4.46
C ILE A 28 -1.97 10.70 -5.29
N ILE A 29 -0.65 10.67 -5.26
CA ILE A 29 0.23 11.58 -5.97
C ILE A 29 1.12 10.73 -6.86
N THR A 30 1.05 10.92 -8.19
CA THR A 30 1.95 10.21 -9.10
C THR A 30 3.14 11.08 -9.48
N LEU A 31 4.34 10.49 -9.46
CA LEU A 31 5.60 11.13 -9.81
C LEU A 31 6.45 10.20 -10.70
N GLY A 32 7.41 10.80 -11.40
CA GLY A 32 8.36 10.13 -12.28
C GLY A 32 7.99 10.26 -13.75
N LYS A 33 8.91 9.76 -14.60
CA LYS A 33 8.79 9.84 -16.06
C LYS A 33 7.44 9.37 -16.62
N ASP A 34 6.81 8.39 -15.98
CA ASP A 34 5.56 7.77 -16.45
C ASP A 34 4.33 8.19 -15.59
N ALA A 35 4.45 9.26 -14.79
CA ALA A 35 3.43 9.67 -13.81
C ALA A 35 2.03 9.89 -14.40
N THR A 36 1.93 10.49 -15.59
CA THR A 36 0.64 10.78 -16.23
C THR A 36 -0.10 9.51 -16.62
N ALA A 37 0.59 8.59 -17.30
CA ALA A 37 0.02 7.30 -17.70
C ALA A 37 -0.33 6.45 -16.47
N LEU A 38 0.50 6.51 -15.42
CA LEU A 38 0.17 5.87 -14.15
C LEU A 38 -1.12 6.45 -13.57
N ALA A 39 -1.23 7.77 -13.44
CA ALA A 39 -2.41 8.43 -12.86
C ALA A 39 -3.71 8.05 -13.57
N GLU A 40 -3.71 8.05 -14.91
CA GLU A 40 -4.86 7.64 -15.71
C GLU A 40 -5.26 6.20 -15.40
N ARG A 41 -4.30 5.28 -15.33
CA ARG A 41 -4.57 3.88 -15.01
C ARG A 41 -5.06 3.68 -13.59
N LEU A 42 -4.51 4.40 -12.61
CA LEU A 42 -4.99 4.32 -11.22
C LEU A 42 -6.44 4.78 -11.12
N ARG A 43 -6.78 5.88 -11.81
CA ARG A 43 -8.15 6.37 -11.91
C ARG A 43 -9.06 5.34 -12.58
N ASP A 44 -8.66 4.84 -13.75
CA ASP A 44 -9.48 3.90 -14.53
C ASP A 44 -9.70 2.58 -13.77
N TYR A 45 -8.67 2.09 -13.07
CA TYR A 45 -8.78 0.92 -12.19
C TYR A 45 -9.79 1.17 -11.06
N VAL A 46 -9.65 2.27 -10.32
CA VAL A 46 -10.57 2.59 -9.21
C VAL A 46 -12.02 2.73 -9.69
N LEU A 47 -12.24 3.39 -10.82
CA LEU A 47 -13.57 3.52 -11.43
C LEU A 47 -14.12 2.19 -11.98
N SER A 48 -13.26 1.18 -12.18
CA SER A 48 -13.66 -0.15 -12.63
C SER A 48 -14.08 -1.08 -11.50
N ILE A 49 -13.76 -0.76 -10.24
CA ILE A 49 -14.12 -1.57 -9.07
C ILE A 49 -15.65 -1.65 -9.01
N PRO A 50 -16.25 -2.84 -9.19
CA PRO A 50 -17.69 -2.98 -9.23
C PRO A 50 -18.34 -2.57 -7.90
N GLU A 51 -19.47 -1.85 -7.95
CA GLU A 51 -20.24 -1.45 -6.76
C GLU A 51 -20.57 -2.65 -5.83
N ARG A 52 -20.69 -3.84 -6.39
CA ARG A 52 -20.98 -5.10 -5.68
C ARG A 52 -19.80 -5.70 -4.90
N GLU A 53 -18.56 -5.32 -5.21
CA GLU A 53 -17.36 -5.79 -4.49
C GLU A 53 -17.10 -5.00 -3.21
N LEU A 54 -17.83 -3.88 -3.00
CA LEU A 54 -17.93 -3.13 -1.75
C LEU A 54 -18.88 -3.84 -0.79
N THR A 55 -18.50 -5.04 -0.35
CA THR A 55 -19.43 -6.06 0.14
C THR A 55 -20.14 -5.80 1.47
N ARG A 56 -20.03 -4.62 2.12
CA ARG A 56 -20.71 -4.45 3.43
C ARG A 56 -21.27 -3.12 3.84
N HIS A 57 -21.11 -2.08 3.05
CA HIS A 57 -21.73 -0.82 3.37
C HIS A 57 -22.40 -0.33 2.09
N HIS A 58 -23.62 0.19 2.20
CA HIS A 58 -24.31 0.90 1.13
C HIS A 58 -23.58 2.22 0.79
N LEU A 59 -22.25 2.18 0.75
CA LEU A 59 -21.40 3.27 0.35
C LEU A 59 -21.62 3.46 -1.13
N ASP A 60 -21.89 4.71 -1.48
CA ASP A 60 -21.88 5.16 -2.86
C ASP A 60 -20.55 4.80 -3.56
N PRO A 61 -20.47 4.87 -4.90
CA PRO A 61 -19.23 4.64 -5.63
C PRO A 61 -18.03 5.46 -5.12
N LEU A 62 -16.84 4.85 -5.19
CA LEU A 62 -15.58 5.54 -4.92
C LEU A 62 -15.37 6.64 -5.99
N ALA A 63 -15.34 7.90 -5.57
CA ALA A 63 -15.10 9.04 -6.44
C ALA A 63 -13.61 9.35 -6.55
N VAL A 64 -13.19 9.76 -7.75
CA VAL A 64 -11.85 10.28 -8.03
C VAL A 64 -11.93 11.77 -8.31
N LEU A 65 -11.42 12.59 -7.40
CA LEU A 65 -11.42 14.05 -7.52
C LEU A 65 -10.00 14.55 -7.79
N PRO A 66 -9.76 15.31 -8.88
CA PRO A 66 -8.46 15.93 -9.09
C PRO A 66 -8.22 17.00 -8.04
N LEU A 67 -6.98 17.09 -7.56
CA LEU A 67 -6.55 18.08 -6.58
C LEU A 67 -5.40 18.93 -7.13
N THR A 68 -5.26 20.12 -6.58
CA THR A 68 -4.07 20.96 -6.77
C THR A 68 -3.05 20.72 -5.65
N PRO A 69 -1.78 21.10 -5.83
CA PRO A 69 -0.78 21.04 -4.75
C PRO A 69 -1.18 21.83 -3.50
N THR A 70 -1.94 22.93 -3.67
CA THR A 70 -2.52 23.68 -2.55
C THR A 70 -3.64 22.91 -1.86
N GLY A 71 -4.48 22.21 -2.62
CA GLY A 71 -5.54 21.36 -2.10
C GLY A 71 -5.04 20.24 -1.18
N ILE A 72 -3.81 19.72 -1.37
CA ILE A 72 -3.21 18.77 -0.42
C ILE A 72 -3.08 19.38 0.98
N GLY A 73 -2.74 20.67 1.08
CA GLY A 73 -2.57 21.34 2.38
C GLY A 73 -3.88 21.57 3.12
N GLU A 74 -5.01 21.50 2.43
CA GLU A 74 -6.35 21.65 2.99
C GLU A 74 -6.94 20.31 3.45
N ILE A 75 -6.32 19.20 3.08
CA ILE A 75 -6.75 17.85 3.45
C ILE A 75 -6.23 17.51 4.85
N ASP A 76 -7.07 16.81 5.61
CA ASP A 76 -6.74 16.38 6.96
C ASP A 76 -5.45 15.52 6.97
N ARG A 77 -4.57 15.78 7.94
CA ARG A 77 -3.35 14.99 8.22
C ARG A 77 -3.63 13.50 8.45
N PHE A 78 -4.87 13.13 8.76
CA PHE A 78 -5.28 11.74 8.97
C PHE A 78 -5.61 10.99 7.68
N VAL A 79 -5.77 11.69 6.54
CA VAL A 79 -6.01 11.02 5.25
C VAL A 79 -4.69 10.39 4.75
N PRO A 80 -4.67 9.07 4.44
CA PRO A 80 -3.53 8.41 3.81
C PRO A 80 -3.01 9.22 2.62
N THR A 81 -1.70 9.44 2.55
CA THR A 81 -1.07 9.96 1.33
C THR A 81 -0.18 8.89 0.72
N ILE A 82 -0.42 8.56 -0.54
CA ILE A 82 0.37 7.60 -1.32
C ILE A 82 1.10 8.38 -2.40
N VAL A 83 2.43 8.33 -2.38
CA VAL A 83 3.28 8.86 -3.44
C VAL A 83 3.69 7.69 -4.34
N ALA A 84 3.01 7.56 -5.47
CA ALA A 84 3.23 6.50 -6.44
C ALA A 84 4.30 6.93 -7.45
N ILE A 85 5.48 6.30 -7.38
CA ILE A 85 6.65 6.68 -8.16
C ILE A 85 6.96 5.62 -9.21
N SER A 86 6.84 6.00 -10.48
CA SER A 86 7.11 5.12 -11.61
C SER A 86 8.29 5.63 -12.43
N GLY A 87 9.39 4.88 -12.39
CA GLY A 87 10.63 5.21 -13.07
C GLY A 87 11.42 6.34 -12.41
N GLN A 88 12.25 7.01 -13.23
CA GLN A 88 13.19 8.02 -12.73
C GLN A 88 12.49 9.33 -12.35
N LEU A 89 12.89 9.89 -11.20
CA LEU A 89 12.48 11.21 -10.73
C LEU A 89 13.45 12.29 -11.18
N SER A 90 12.91 13.45 -11.50
CA SER A 90 13.66 14.71 -11.61
C SER A 90 14.00 15.29 -10.24
N SER A 91 14.96 16.22 -10.19
CA SER A 91 15.32 16.93 -8.95
C SER A 91 14.16 17.70 -8.33
N GLU A 92 13.24 18.23 -9.15
CA GLU A 92 12.05 18.95 -8.69
C GLU A 92 11.05 17.99 -8.02
N GLU A 93 10.83 16.81 -8.61
CA GLU A 93 9.99 15.76 -8.03
C GLU A 93 10.57 15.19 -6.74
N ILE A 94 11.89 15.01 -6.70
CA ILE A 94 12.62 14.62 -5.49
C ILE A 94 12.36 15.61 -4.35
N ALA A 95 12.54 16.90 -4.63
CA ALA A 95 12.32 17.96 -3.65
C ALA A 95 10.84 18.02 -3.22
N PHE A 96 9.91 17.80 -4.15
CA PHE A 96 8.48 17.75 -3.84
C PHE A 96 8.11 16.55 -2.95
N ALA A 97 8.58 15.35 -3.27
CA ALA A 97 8.37 14.14 -2.46
C ALA A 97 8.94 14.31 -1.05
N ALA A 98 10.14 14.88 -0.91
CA ALA A 98 10.74 15.17 0.40
C ALA A 98 9.85 16.11 1.24
N ARG A 99 9.35 17.21 0.65
CA ARG A 99 8.43 18.14 1.35
C ARG A 99 7.13 17.46 1.79
N LEU A 100 6.61 16.51 1.02
CA LEU A 100 5.41 15.76 1.42
C LEU A 100 5.67 14.90 2.66
N MET A 101 6.86 14.31 2.79
CA MET A 101 7.25 13.52 3.96
C MET A 101 7.38 14.36 5.24
N GLU A 102 7.73 15.64 5.11
CA GLU A 102 7.88 16.56 6.24
C GLU A 102 6.55 17.06 6.82
N ARG A 103 5.43 16.95 6.08
CA ARG A 103 4.11 17.50 6.47
C ARG A 103 3.45 16.84 7.67
N GLY A 104 3.97 15.73 8.20
CA GLY A 104 3.52 15.17 9.48
C GLY A 104 2.21 14.35 9.43
N GLY A 105 1.84 13.82 8.27
CA GLY A 105 0.80 12.78 8.09
C GLY A 105 1.39 11.44 7.67
N HIS A 106 0.57 10.37 7.62
CA HIS A 106 1.04 9.08 7.11
C HIS A 106 1.22 9.14 5.58
N CYS A 107 2.48 9.13 5.15
CA CYS A 107 2.86 9.20 3.75
C CYS A 107 3.63 7.94 3.36
N THR A 108 3.07 7.15 2.45
CA THR A 108 3.69 5.94 1.91
C THR A 108 4.20 6.21 0.50
N VAL A 109 5.48 5.95 0.26
CA VAL A 109 6.02 5.92 -1.10
C VAL A 109 5.83 4.53 -1.68
N MET A 110 5.05 4.41 -2.74
CA MET A 110 4.92 3.16 -3.48
C MET A 110 5.80 3.24 -4.73
N VAL A 111 6.60 2.20 -4.98
CA VAL A 111 7.58 2.19 -6.06
C VAL A 111 7.54 0.87 -6.82
N ASP A 112 7.79 0.93 -8.13
CA ASP A 112 8.04 -0.29 -8.91
C ASP A 112 9.32 -1.01 -8.43
N ALA A 113 9.46 -2.28 -8.82
CA ALA A 113 10.53 -3.13 -8.30
C ALA A 113 11.95 -2.62 -8.57
N GLU A 114 12.12 -1.87 -9.67
CA GLU A 114 13.42 -1.40 -10.16
C GLU A 114 13.76 0.02 -9.66
N THR A 115 12.78 0.75 -9.16
CA THR A 115 12.98 2.10 -8.64
C THR A 115 13.90 2.08 -7.42
N GLU A 116 14.93 2.94 -7.46
CA GLU A 116 15.89 3.13 -6.37
C GLU A 116 15.19 3.71 -5.14
N ILE A 117 15.40 3.08 -3.98
CA ILE A 117 14.82 3.54 -2.72
C ILE A 117 15.72 4.61 -2.12
N ARG A 118 15.15 5.78 -1.88
CA ARG A 118 15.89 6.92 -1.37
C ARG A 118 15.88 6.95 0.17
N PRO A 119 16.97 7.40 0.81
CA PRO A 119 17.11 7.35 2.27
C PRO A 119 16.08 8.22 3.00
N GLU A 120 15.67 9.34 2.42
CA GLU A 120 14.67 10.25 3.00
C GLU A 120 13.24 9.67 3.08
N TRP A 121 12.96 8.59 2.35
CA TRP A 121 11.66 7.95 2.38
C TRP A 121 11.54 7.04 3.60
N ARG A 122 10.57 7.34 4.47
CA ARG A 122 10.39 6.65 5.76
C ARG A 122 9.49 5.42 5.64
N SER A 123 8.35 5.55 4.96
CA SER A 123 7.43 4.44 4.68
C SER A 123 7.48 4.16 3.18
N VAL A 124 7.95 2.98 2.78
CA VAL A 124 8.14 2.61 1.38
C VAL A 124 7.55 1.24 1.12
N VAL A 125 6.74 1.09 0.07
CA VAL A 125 6.24 -0.18 -0.43
C VAL A 125 6.84 -0.43 -1.81
N ARG A 126 7.65 -1.48 -1.95
CA ARG A 126 8.18 -1.92 -3.23
C ARG A 126 7.32 -3.04 -3.81
N LEU A 127 6.88 -2.83 -5.05
CA LEU A 127 6.08 -3.76 -5.82
C LEU A 127 6.86 -5.04 -6.20
N PRO A 128 6.16 -6.17 -6.45
CA PRO A 128 6.82 -7.43 -6.77
C PRO A 128 7.58 -7.36 -8.11
N PRO A 129 8.81 -7.87 -8.21
CA PRO A 129 9.53 -7.97 -9.49
C PRO A 129 8.97 -9.10 -10.36
N GLY A 130 9.49 -9.24 -11.58
CA GLY A 130 9.17 -10.36 -12.48
C GLY A 130 7.86 -10.21 -13.25
N LEU A 131 7.12 -9.13 -13.00
CA LEU A 131 5.98 -8.68 -13.80
C LEU A 131 6.38 -7.47 -14.64
N SER A 132 5.65 -7.21 -15.73
CA SER A 132 5.78 -5.92 -16.42
C SER A 132 5.42 -4.77 -15.46
N ARG A 133 5.97 -3.57 -15.67
CA ARG A 133 5.69 -2.41 -14.81
C ARG A 133 4.19 -2.17 -14.62
N ASP A 134 3.40 -2.38 -15.67
CA ASP A 134 1.96 -2.21 -15.67
C ASP A 134 1.27 -3.23 -14.76
N GLU A 135 1.65 -4.49 -14.87
CA GLU A 135 1.15 -5.58 -14.03
C GLU A 135 1.59 -5.42 -12.57
N GLN A 136 2.80 -4.90 -12.32
CA GLN A 136 3.26 -4.57 -10.97
C GLN A 136 2.34 -3.54 -10.32
N TRP A 137 2.08 -2.43 -11.02
CA TRP A 137 1.20 -1.38 -10.52
C TRP A 137 -0.23 -1.88 -10.36
N LEU A 138 -0.79 -2.60 -11.33
CA LEU A 138 -2.12 -3.17 -11.18
C LEU A 138 -2.22 -4.09 -9.95
N SER A 139 -1.26 -4.99 -9.78
CA SER A 139 -1.18 -5.93 -8.65
C SER A 139 -1.05 -5.22 -7.30
N GLY A 140 -0.17 -4.22 -7.24
CA GLY A 140 0.05 -3.42 -6.06
C GLY A 140 -1.15 -2.57 -5.70
N MET A 141 -1.81 -1.99 -6.70
CA MET A 141 -3.02 -1.19 -6.53
C MET A 141 -4.18 -2.06 -6.05
N GLN A 142 -4.38 -3.21 -6.68
CA GLN A 142 -5.39 -4.17 -6.25
C GLN A 142 -5.17 -4.57 -4.80
N ALA A 143 -3.96 -4.96 -4.44
CA ALA A 143 -3.76 -5.44 -3.09
C ALA A 143 -3.67 -4.31 -2.05
N TYR A 144 -3.08 -3.16 -2.35
CA TYR A 144 -2.89 -2.08 -1.37
C TYR A 144 -4.10 -1.13 -1.27
N LEU A 145 -4.67 -0.70 -2.40
CA LEU A 145 -5.85 0.18 -2.36
C LEU A 145 -7.10 -0.57 -1.98
N GLU A 146 -7.34 -1.78 -2.47
CA GLU A 146 -8.50 -2.54 -1.99
C GLU A 146 -8.33 -2.86 -0.50
N ALA A 147 -7.11 -3.04 0.01
CA ALA A 147 -6.93 -3.16 1.47
C ALA A 147 -7.27 -1.85 2.21
N LEU A 148 -7.04 -0.67 1.62
CA LEU A 148 -7.44 0.61 2.22
C LEU A 148 -8.96 0.85 2.19
N PHE A 149 -9.66 0.33 1.18
CA PHE A 149 -11.03 0.72 0.85
C PHE A 149 -12.07 -0.42 0.95
N ASN A 150 -11.63 -1.69 0.93
CA ASN A 150 -12.50 -2.85 0.85
C ASN A 150 -12.42 -3.71 2.12
N PHE A 151 -13.59 -4.19 2.54
CA PHE A 151 -13.75 -4.99 3.75
C PHE A 151 -14.27 -6.38 3.37
N GLY A 152 -13.44 -7.39 3.61
CA GLY A 152 -13.87 -8.79 3.54
C GLY A 152 -14.60 -9.25 4.81
N LEU A 153 -14.57 -10.57 5.03
CA LEU A 153 -15.08 -11.20 6.25
C LEU A 153 -14.31 -10.78 7.50
N ILE A 154 -13.01 -10.50 7.35
CA ILE A 154 -12.12 -10.00 8.39
C ILE A 154 -12.09 -8.48 8.27
N GLY A 155 -12.62 -7.80 9.28
CA GLY A 155 -12.57 -6.34 9.35
C GLY A 155 -11.13 -5.85 9.36
N PHE A 156 -10.84 -4.95 8.44
CA PHE A 156 -9.51 -4.43 8.17
C PHE A 156 -9.66 -2.99 7.68
N ASP A 157 -8.97 -2.03 8.27
CA ASP A 157 -9.12 -0.61 7.96
C ASP A 157 -7.81 0.04 7.50
N ALA A 158 -7.92 1.27 7.02
CA ALA A 158 -6.76 2.04 6.58
C ALA A 158 -5.71 2.24 7.68
N TYR A 159 -6.11 2.30 8.95
CA TYR A 159 -5.19 2.41 10.08
C TYR A 159 -4.30 1.17 10.21
N MET A 160 -4.84 -0.03 9.99
CA MET A 160 -4.04 -1.26 9.99
C MET A 160 -3.02 -1.30 8.84
N VAL A 161 -3.38 -0.86 7.63
CA VAL A 161 -2.42 -0.70 6.52
C VAL A 161 -1.31 0.28 6.89
N HIS A 162 -1.68 1.40 7.51
CA HIS A 162 -0.73 2.41 7.95
C HIS A 162 0.25 1.85 8.96
N GLU A 163 -0.22 1.22 10.02
CA GLU A 163 0.67 0.66 11.04
C GLU A 163 1.60 -0.43 10.47
N CYS A 164 1.16 -1.20 9.48
CA CYS A 164 2.01 -2.17 8.79
C CYS A 164 3.13 -1.53 7.94
N THR A 165 2.93 -0.32 7.43
CA THR A 165 3.85 0.36 6.50
C THR A 165 4.65 1.50 7.13
N ARG A 166 4.19 2.01 8.27
CA ARG A 166 4.76 3.18 8.94
C ARG A 166 6.24 2.95 9.26
N SER A 167 7.09 3.86 8.77
CA SER A 167 8.54 3.86 9.02
C SER A 167 9.23 2.55 8.62
N ARG A 168 8.76 1.90 7.55
CA ARG A 168 9.28 0.61 7.08
C ARG A 168 9.64 0.63 5.61
N LEU A 169 10.56 -0.26 5.24
CA LEU A 169 10.70 -0.73 3.87
C LEU A 169 9.91 -2.02 3.75
N CYS A 170 8.80 -1.96 3.05
CA CYS A 170 7.92 -3.08 2.78
C CYS A 170 8.23 -3.68 1.41
N GLN A 171 8.41 -5.00 1.35
CA GLN A 171 8.47 -5.78 0.11
C GLN A 171 7.13 -6.47 -0.10
N PHE A 172 6.60 -6.37 -1.32
CA PHE A 172 5.32 -6.95 -1.67
C PHE A 172 5.50 -8.21 -2.53
N SER A 173 4.74 -9.27 -2.22
CA SER A 173 4.65 -10.51 -2.97
C SER A 173 3.20 -10.77 -3.36
N LEU A 174 2.96 -11.17 -4.61
CA LEU A 174 1.65 -11.58 -5.11
C LEU A 174 1.78 -12.94 -5.78
N VAL A 175 0.98 -13.90 -5.33
CA VAL A 175 0.91 -15.25 -5.89
C VAL A 175 -0.51 -15.48 -6.39
N HIS A 176 -0.67 -15.52 -7.72
CA HIS A 176 -1.92 -15.97 -8.33
C HIS A 176 -2.13 -17.45 -8.09
N VAL A 177 -3.32 -17.82 -7.64
CA VAL A 177 -3.66 -19.17 -7.24
C VAL A 177 -4.56 -19.81 -8.30
N PRO A 178 -4.08 -20.85 -9.01
CA PRO A 178 -4.81 -21.42 -10.14
C PRO A 178 -6.10 -22.14 -9.73
N ALA A 179 -6.21 -22.56 -8.46
CA ALA A 179 -7.39 -23.25 -7.94
C ALA A 179 -7.54 -23.07 -6.42
N LYS A 180 -8.79 -23.04 -5.94
CA LYS A 180 -9.14 -22.84 -4.51
C LYS A 180 -8.48 -23.83 -3.53
N ASN A 181 -8.10 -25.02 -3.99
CA ASN A 181 -7.43 -26.04 -3.17
C ASN A 181 -5.91 -25.83 -3.06
N LYS A 182 -5.33 -24.87 -3.80
CA LYS A 182 -3.91 -24.52 -3.77
C LYS A 182 -3.60 -23.27 -2.94
N LEU A 183 -4.60 -22.63 -2.34
CA LEU A 183 -4.44 -21.43 -1.52
C LEU A 183 -3.42 -21.60 -0.38
N ILE A 184 -3.40 -22.75 0.28
CA ILE A 184 -2.48 -23.04 1.40
C ILE A 184 -1.02 -23.05 0.91
N THR A 185 -0.71 -23.88 -0.09
CA THR A 185 0.63 -23.95 -0.69
C THR A 185 1.05 -22.62 -1.33
N SER A 186 0.08 -21.82 -1.81
CA SER A 186 0.37 -20.50 -2.38
C SER A 186 0.77 -19.47 -1.32
N ALA A 187 0.28 -19.61 -0.08
CA ALA A 187 0.72 -18.77 1.03
C ALA A 187 2.17 -19.08 1.44
N GLU A 188 2.56 -20.35 1.45
CA GLU A 188 3.96 -20.76 1.64
C GLU A 188 4.83 -20.20 0.51
N ALA A 189 4.38 -20.31 -0.75
CA ALA A 189 5.08 -19.75 -1.89
C ALA A 189 5.27 -18.22 -1.79
N ALA A 190 4.30 -17.49 -1.25
CA ALA A 190 4.41 -16.05 -1.04
C ALA A 190 5.52 -15.70 -0.02
N VAL A 191 5.63 -16.48 1.08
CA VAL A 191 6.72 -16.35 2.06
C VAL A 191 8.07 -16.65 1.40
N GLN A 192 8.17 -17.75 0.65
CA GLN A 192 9.40 -18.13 -0.04
C GLN A 192 9.83 -17.11 -1.11
N ASP A 193 8.88 -16.42 -1.72
CA ASP A 193 9.18 -15.32 -2.64
C ASP A 193 9.76 -14.09 -1.93
N LEU A 194 9.21 -13.71 -0.78
CA LEU A 194 9.79 -12.61 0.02
C LEU A 194 11.15 -12.98 0.61
N ALA A 195 11.32 -14.22 1.07
CA ALA A 195 12.58 -14.72 1.62
C ALA A 195 13.75 -14.64 0.62
N ARG A 196 13.44 -14.70 -0.69
CA ARG A 196 14.44 -14.51 -1.76
C ARG A 196 14.85 -13.04 -1.97
N ARG A 197 14.06 -12.08 -1.47
CA ARG A 197 14.18 -10.65 -1.79
C ARG A 197 14.49 -9.75 -0.59
N CYS A 198 14.19 -10.21 0.62
CA CYS A 198 14.48 -9.49 1.86
C CYS A 198 14.77 -10.46 3.01
N ASP A 199 15.46 -9.93 4.01
CA ASP A 199 15.69 -10.63 5.28
C ASP A 199 14.41 -10.59 6.12
N LEU A 200 13.64 -11.70 6.07
CA LEU A 200 12.39 -11.83 6.82
C LEU A 200 12.58 -11.89 8.33
N ALA A 201 13.79 -12.22 8.81
CA ALA A 201 14.11 -12.18 10.23
C ALA A 201 14.25 -10.73 10.74
N ALA A 202 14.62 -9.79 9.86
CA ALA A 202 14.69 -8.36 10.18
C ALA A 202 13.34 -7.63 10.03
N CYS A 203 12.32 -8.27 9.43
CA CYS A 203 10.98 -7.69 9.37
C CYS A 203 10.34 -7.64 10.77
N ASP A 204 9.35 -6.78 11.01
CA ASP A 204 8.57 -6.78 12.25
C ASP A 204 7.06 -6.70 12.00
N THR A 205 6.66 -6.43 10.74
CA THR A 205 5.27 -6.45 10.30
C THR A 205 5.07 -7.34 9.09
N PHE A 206 3.92 -8.00 9.06
CA PHE A 206 3.42 -8.74 7.92
C PHE A 206 1.95 -8.43 7.69
N LEU A 207 1.59 -8.20 6.44
CA LEU A 207 0.19 -8.07 6.00
C LEU A 207 -0.11 -9.16 4.98
N LEU A 208 -1.01 -10.08 5.35
CA LEU A 208 -1.50 -11.15 4.50
C LEU A 208 -2.88 -10.77 3.96
N LEU A 209 -3.01 -10.69 2.64
CA LEU A 209 -4.28 -10.44 1.95
C LEU A 209 -4.67 -11.70 1.19
N VAL A 210 -5.87 -12.21 1.48
CA VAL A 210 -6.43 -13.39 0.81
C VAL A 210 -7.49 -12.95 -0.18
N HIS A 211 -7.19 -13.07 -1.48
CA HIS A 211 -8.11 -12.68 -2.56
C HIS A 211 -8.99 -13.86 -2.99
N TRP A 212 -10.29 -13.64 -3.18
CA TRP A 212 -11.21 -14.73 -3.49
C TRP A 212 -12.45 -14.37 -4.31
N SER A 213 -12.78 -15.20 -5.31
CA SER A 213 -13.95 -15.01 -6.21
C SER A 213 -15.25 -15.73 -5.80
N SER A 214 -15.24 -16.50 -4.72
CA SER A 214 -16.44 -17.22 -4.23
C SER A 214 -16.33 -17.57 -2.75
N TRP A 215 -17.47 -17.65 -2.04
CA TRP A 215 -17.55 -17.92 -0.59
C TRP A 215 -16.38 -18.75 -0.04
N VAL A 216 -15.42 -18.06 0.57
CA VAL A 216 -14.34 -18.69 1.34
C VAL A 216 -14.84 -18.83 2.77
N ARG A 217 -14.73 -20.05 3.31
CA ARG A 217 -15.07 -20.30 4.71
C ARG A 217 -13.93 -19.79 5.60
N MET A 218 -14.25 -19.21 6.75
CA MET A 218 -13.26 -18.80 7.75
C MET A 218 -12.26 -19.90 8.10
N LYS A 219 -12.70 -21.16 8.16
CA LYS A 219 -11.81 -22.32 8.37
C LYS A 219 -10.68 -22.39 7.33
N ARG A 220 -10.94 -22.01 6.08
CA ARG A 220 -9.91 -22.01 5.03
C ARG A 220 -8.94 -20.85 5.20
N ILE A 221 -9.42 -19.65 5.52
CA ILE A 221 -8.56 -18.50 5.84
C ILE A 221 -7.66 -18.84 7.02
N HIS A 222 -8.20 -19.46 8.07
CA HIS A 222 -7.41 -19.96 9.20
C HIS A 222 -6.24 -20.86 8.76
N TRP A 223 -6.49 -21.85 7.89
CA TRP A 223 -5.41 -22.72 7.41
C TRP A 223 -4.36 -22.01 6.56
N ILE A 224 -4.76 -21.02 5.76
CA ILE A 224 -3.84 -20.17 4.98
C ILE A 224 -2.93 -19.39 5.93
N VAL A 225 -3.52 -18.78 6.96
CA VAL A 225 -2.80 -18.04 8.00
C VAL A 225 -1.80 -18.94 8.72
N GLN A 226 -2.23 -20.15 9.12
CA GLN A 226 -1.33 -21.11 9.78
C GLN A 226 -0.18 -21.54 8.88
N ALA A 227 -0.43 -21.81 7.60
CA ALA A 227 0.64 -22.17 6.67
C ALA A 227 1.67 -21.03 6.50
N CYS A 228 1.19 -19.79 6.38
CA CYS A 228 2.08 -18.62 6.32
C CYS A 228 2.90 -18.46 7.61
N ARG A 229 2.27 -18.58 8.78
CA ARG A 229 2.96 -18.50 10.08
C ARG A 229 3.98 -19.62 10.28
N ASN A 230 3.65 -20.85 9.91
CA ASN A 230 4.59 -21.97 10.00
C ASN A 230 5.80 -21.76 9.10
N ALA A 231 5.58 -21.30 7.86
CA ALA A 231 6.67 -20.97 6.94
C ALA A 231 7.55 -19.81 7.46
N LEU A 232 6.98 -18.84 8.19
CA LEU A 232 7.75 -17.79 8.86
C LEU A 232 8.50 -18.33 10.09
N ALA A 233 7.91 -19.25 10.85
CA ALA A 233 8.53 -19.85 12.04
C ALA A 233 9.82 -20.64 11.70
N GLU A 234 9.94 -21.14 10.47
CA GLU A 234 11.18 -21.75 9.97
C GLU A 234 12.32 -20.73 9.76
N ILE A 235 12.00 -19.44 9.70
CA ILE A 235 12.94 -18.35 9.40
C ILE A 235 13.23 -17.51 10.64
N ARG A 236 12.25 -17.36 11.54
CA ARG A 236 12.34 -16.51 12.75
C ARG A 236 11.50 -17.08 13.90
N ASP A 237 11.86 -16.74 15.13
CA ASP A 237 11.22 -17.25 16.37
C ASP A 237 10.89 -16.13 17.38
N ASP A 238 10.86 -14.88 16.93
CA ASP A 238 10.58 -13.70 17.74
C ASP A 238 9.16 -13.14 17.48
N GLU A 239 8.73 -12.18 18.31
CA GLU A 239 7.42 -11.54 18.16
C GLU A 239 7.38 -10.61 16.94
N TYR A 240 6.29 -10.69 16.17
CA TYR A 240 6.03 -9.81 15.03
C TYR A 240 4.54 -9.50 14.93
N GLN A 241 4.22 -8.36 14.32
CA GLN A 241 2.85 -8.00 14.00
C GLN A 241 2.42 -8.74 12.72
N PHE A 242 1.31 -9.48 12.80
CA PHE A 242 0.76 -10.22 11.66
C PHE A 242 -0.70 -9.85 11.45
N VAL A 243 -0.94 -9.02 10.44
CA VAL A 243 -2.28 -8.55 10.07
C VAL A 243 -2.80 -9.34 8.89
N ILE A 244 -4.11 -9.63 8.92
CA ILE A 244 -4.77 -10.47 7.92
C ILE A 244 -6.00 -9.71 7.45
N ALA A 245 -6.19 -9.66 6.14
CA ALA A 245 -7.44 -9.25 5.52
C ALA A 245 -7.83 -10.24 4.43
N ASP A 246 -9.10 -10.21 4.05
CA ASP A 246 -9.58 -10.89 2.86
C ASP A 246 -10.26 -9.90 1.92
N LEU A 247 -10.10 -10.14 0.63
CA LEU A 247 -10.54 -9.26 -0.44
C LEU A 247 -11.39 -10.09 -1.42
N PRO A 248 -12.71 -9.86 -1.49
CA PRO A 248 -13.54 -10.42 -2.55
C PRO A 248 -13.03 -9.92 -3.90
N SER A 249 -12.87 -10.81 -4.87
CA SER A 249 -12.32 -10.45 -6.19
C SER A 249 -12.87 -11.34 -7.29
N ASP A 250 -13.48 -10.75 -8.32
CA ASP A 250 -13.98 -11.46 -9.51
C ASP A 250 -12.85 -12.10 -10.35
N SER A 251 -11.60 -11.68 -10.16
CA SER A 251 -10.43 -12.13 -10.95
C SER A 251 -9.84 -13.49 -10.52
N GLY A 252 -10.40 -14.13 -9.51
CA GLY A 252 -10.01 -15.48 -9.07
C GLY A 252 -9.44 -15.53 -7.65
N PHE A 253 -8.43 -16.38 -7.43
CA PHE A 253 -7.79 -16.53 -6.13
C PHE A 253 -6.36 -16.00 -6.19
N ALA A 254 -5.96 -15.24 -5.18
CA ALA A 254 -4.58 -14.80 -5.03
C ALA A 254 -4.20 -14.70 -3.55
N ILE A 255 -2.91 -14.79 -3.27
CA ILE A 255 -2.35 -14.45 -1.95
C ILE A 255 -1.40 -13.28 -2.16
N SER A 256 -1.65 -12.19 -1.47
CA SER A 256 -0.65 -11.13 -1.32
C SER A 256 -0.04 -11.18 0.06
N LEU A 257 1.27 -11.04 0.13
CA LEU A 257 1.99 -10.93 1.39
C LEU A 257 2.94 -9.73 1.30
N MET A 258 2.86 -8.85 2.30
CA MET A 258 3.80 -7.76 2.49
C MET A 258 4.60 -8.00 3.75
N ALA A 259 5.91 -7.82 3.68
CA ALA A 259 6.80 -7.87 4.85
C ALA A 259 7.51 -6.53 5.02
N GLY A 260 7.43 -5.93 6.21
CA GLY A 260 8.00 -4.64 6.53
C GLY A 260 9.23 -4.75 7.42
N THR A 261 10.35 -4.21 6.97
CA THR A 261 11.58 -4.04 7.77
C THR A 261 11.64 -2.61 8.32
N PRO A 262 11.83 -2.41 9.64
CA PRO A 262 11.98 -1.08 10.21
C PRO A 262 13.07 -0.27 9.51
N ARG A 263 12.77 0.99 9.20
CA ARG A 263 13.76 1.96 8.74
C ARG A 263 14.13 2.87 9.90
N PRO A 264 15.43 3.17 10.10
CA PRO A 264 15.84 4.09 11.14
C PRO A 264 15.17 5.45 10.92
N ILE A 265 14.56 5.97 11.99
CA ILE A 265 14.04 7.34 11.99
C ILE A 265 15.27 8.25 11.94
N GLN A 266 15.59 8.80 10.77
CA GLN A 266 16.44 9.98 10.71
C GLN A 266 15.64 11.12 11.33
N LEU A 267 15.90 11.38 12.61
CA LEU A 267 15.47 12.63 13.24
C LEU A 267 16.04 13.77 12.38
N PRO A 268 15.24 14.79 12.03
CA PRO A 268 15.81 15.97 11.41
C PRO A 268 16.94 16.47 12.31
N ALA A 269 18.07 16.84 11.71
CA ALA A 269 19.11 17.53 12.45
C ALA A 269 18.45 18.69 13.22
N PRO A 270 18.75 18.88 14.51
CA PRO A 270 18.13 19.96 15.27
C PRO A 270 18.32 21.26 14.49
N HIS A 271 17.21 21.92 14.17
CA HIS A 271 17.26 23.26 13.59
C HIS A 271 18.06 24.13 14.58
N PRO A 272 19.05 24.91 14.14
CA PRO A 272 19.91 25.70 15.04
C PRO A 272 19.14 26.68 15.94
N ASP A 273 17.84 26.90 15.69
CA ASP A 273 16.97 27.80 16.45
C ASP A 273 16.18 27.11 17.58
N HIS A 274 16.34 25.80 17.78
CA HIS A 274 15.73 25.05 18.89
C HIS A 274 16.78 24.51 19.86
N LEU A 275 17.69 25.39 20.32
CA LEU A 275 18.36 25.19 21.60
C LEU A 275 17.43 25.70 22.71
N ILE A 276 16.61 24.81 23.25
CA ILE A 276 16.06 25.03 24.60
C ILE A 276 17.23 24.84 25.56
N VAL A 277 17.77 25.97 26.01
CA VAL A 277 18.69 26.03 27.14
C VAL A 277 17.88 25.74 28.40
N TRP A 278 18.24 24.68 29.13
CA TRP A 278 17.84 24.49 30.52
C TRP A 278 18.68 25.37 31.43
#